data_AF-A0A7V6VPG6-F1
#
_entry.id   AF-A0A7V6VPG6-F1
#
_cell.length_a   1.000
_cell.length_b   1.000
_cell.length_c   1.000
_cell.angle_alpha   90.00
_cell.angle_beta   90.00
_cell.angle_gamma   90.00
#
_symmetry.space_group_name_H-M   'P 1'
#
loop_
_entity.id
_entity.type
_entity.pdbx_description
1 polymer ?
#
loop_
_entity_poly.entity_id
_entity_poly.type
_entity_poly.pdbx_seq_one_letter_code
_entity_poly.pdbx_strand_id
1 'polypeptide(L)'
;MNGNLLIALIINISLLYFMATILTEMRPLRKLLKIHEKSSQQRILLGLIFGLLSISGTYTGFNFQGAVVNTRVISTVAAGLVGGPIAGVVAGLIGGIHRYFFNPEGFTSLACGIGTFFFGVIGALSYRRYTRSKNKSITLVSLVVLSELLQAIIILAIVKPFEDAVALERAIFLPKILISSVGLLLFMRTLSRMYHNVSIELVEQQSLALLIAQECLPFLREGLDHPVAMQKVTDTVCRMLPEYGVLLTDRVGVVASSGFEGL
;
A
#
# COMPACT_ATOMS: atom_id res chain seq x y z
N MET A 1 34.27 10.52 6.88
CA MET A 1 33.38 9.47 7.45
C MET A 1 31.88 9.76 7.31
N ASN A 2 31.40 11.01 7.42
CA ASN A 2 29.97 11.34 7.27
C ASN A 2 29.38 11.12 5.86
N GLY A 3 30.19 11.23 4.80
CA GLY A 3 29.75 11.04 3.42
C GLY A 3 29.27 9.61 3.10
N ASN A 4 29.95 8.58 3.62
CA ASN A 4 29.58 7.19 3.38
C ASN A 4 28.27 6.80 4.09
N LEU A 5 28.01 7.37 5.27
CA LEU A 5 26.74 7.17 5.97
C LEU A 5 25.58 7.77 5.17
N LEU A 6 25.69 9.03 4.73
CA LEU A 6 24.66 9.70 3.93
C LEU A 6 24.41 8.99 2.60
N ILE A 7 25.46 8.54 1.90
CA ILE A 7 25.33 7.80 0.64
C ILE A 7 24.64 6.45 0.88
N ALA A 8 25.03 5.69 1.90
CA ALA A 8 24.39 4.42 2.23
C ALA A 8 22.92 4.58 2.62
N LEU A 9 22.62 5.65 3.35
CA LEU A 9 21.29 6.07 3.73
C LEU A 9 20.41 6.44 2.53
N ILE A 10 20.96 7.19 1.57
CA ILE A 10 20.29 7.53 0.30
C ILE A 10 20.07 6.26 -0.55
N ILE A 11 21.04 5.35 -0.61
CA ILE A 11 20.91 4.07 -1.32
C ILE A 11 19.78 3.23 -0.71
N ASN A 12 19.63 3.19 0.61
CA ASN A 12 18.52 2.48 1.27
C ASN A 12 17.16 3.09 0.95
N ILE A 13 17.05 4.42 0.87
CA ILE A 13 15.81 5.09 0.45
C ILE A 13 15.49 4.76 -1.01
N SER A 14 16.48 4.82 -1.89
CA SER A 14 16.33 4.52 -3.31
C SER A 14 15.88 3.08 -3.52
N LEU A 15 16.48 2.13 -2.78
CA LEU A 15 16.11 0.73 -2.84
C LEU A 15 14.70 0.48 -2.27
N LEU A 16 14.30 1.23 -1.23
CA LEU A 16 12.94 1.13 -0.71
C LEU A 16 11.91 1.77 -1.63
N TYR A 17 12.23 2.91 -2.23
CA TYR A 17 11.40 3.53 -3.25
C TYR A 17 11.24 2.57 -4.43
N PHE A 18 12.31 1.88 -4.82
CA PHE A 18 12.27 0.83 -5.84
C PHE A 18 11.39 -0.35 -5.43
N MET A 19 11.54 -0.88 -4.20
CA MET A 19 10.67 -1.93 -3.69
C MET A 19 9.21 -1.49 -3.62
N ALA A 20 8.95 -0.28 -3.12
CA ALA A 20 7.63 0.34 -3.09
C ALA A 20 7.02 0.42 -4.49
N THR A 21 7.82 0.82 -5.48
CA THR A 21 7.43 0.89 -6.88
C THR A 21 7.08 -0.50 -7.43
N ILE A 22 7.88 -1.52 -7.14
CA ILE A 22 7.61 -2.92 -7.53
C ILE A 22 6.32 -3.43 -6.88
N LEU A 23 6.11 -3.17 -5.58
CA LEU A 23 4.90 -3.54 -4.87
C LEU A 23 3.67 -2.84 -5.43
N THR A 24 3.83 -1.58 -5.81
CA THR A 24 2.79 -0.84 -6.49
C THR A 24 2.50 -1.35 -7.89
N GLU A 25 3.44 -2.00 -8.57
CA GLU A 25 3.18 -2.69 -9.85
C GLU A 25 2.55 -4.08 -9.68
N MET A 26 2.53 -4.65 -8.47
CA MET A 26 1.90 -5.94 -8.21
C MET A 26 0.37 -5.85 -8.21
N ARG A 27 -0.25 -6.39 -9.28
CA ARG A 27 -1.72 -6.51 -9.47
C ARG A 27 -2.52 -6.99 -8.24
N PRO A 28 -2.10 -8.02 -7.46
CA PRO A 28 -2.86 -8.46 -6.29
C PRO A 28 -2.87 -7.45 -5.14
N LEU A 29 -1.76 -6.72 -4.93
CA LEU A 29 -1.69 -5.68 -3.90
C LEU A 29 -2.61 -4.51 -4.26
N ARG A 30 -2.64 -4.11 -5.54
CA ARG A 30 -3.63 -3.12 -6.03
C ARG A 30 -5.06 -3.55 -5.70
N LYS A 31 -5.46 -4.79 -6.01
CA LYS A 31 -6.82 -5.29 -5.72
C LYS A 31 -7.17 -5.32 -4.22
N LEU A 32 -6.25 -5.71 -3.35
CA LEU A 32 -6.49 -5.72 -1.89
C LEU A 32 -6.60 -4.32 -1.29
N LEU A 33 -5.85 -3.37 -1.85
CA LEU A 33 -5.92 -1.97 -1.44
C LEU A 33 -7.26 -1.31 -1.83
N LYS A 34 -7.88 -1.73 -2.95
CA LYS A 34 -9.17 -1.22 -3.48
C LYS A 34 -10.36 -1.33 -2.52
N ILE A 35 -10.36 -2.35 -1.65
CA ILE A 35 -11.54 -2.69 -0.86
C ILE A 35 -11.73 -1.65 0.25
N HIS A 36 -12.86 -0.92 0.21
CA HIS A 36 -13.24 0.09 1.21
C HIS A 36 -13.47 -0.56 2.58
N GLU A 37 -14.25 -1.64 2.63
CA GLU A 37 -14.49 -2.43 3.83
C GLU A 37 -13.67 -3.73 3.79
N LYS A 38 -12.44 -3.66 4.31
CA LYS A 38 -11.55 -4.81 4.35
C LYS A 38 -12.02 -5.81 5.41
N SER A 39 -12.29 -7.05 4.98
CA SER A 39 -12.51 -8.20 5.87
C SER A 39 -11.26 -8.46 6.73
N SER A 40 -11.42 -9.05 7.91
CA SER A 40 -10.31 -9.39 8.81
C SER A 40 -9.23 -10.23 8.12
N GLN A 41 -9.61 -11.17 7.23
CA GLN A 41 -8.66 -11.96 6.44
C GLN A 41 -7.81 -11.11 5.51
N GLN A 42 -8.40 -10.11 4.85
CA GLN A 42 -7.70 -9.20 3.96
C GLN A 42 -6.75 -8.28 4.73
N ARG A 43 -7.13 -7.87 5.95
CA ARG A 43 -6.25 -7.09 6.84
C ARG A 43 -5.06 -7.92 7.30
N ILE A 44 -5.27 -9.20 7.63
CA ILE A 44 -4.18 -10.13 7.96
C ILE A 44 -3.26 -10.30 6.76
N LEU A 45 -3.79 -10.56 5.57
CA LEU A 45 -2.99 -10.70 4.35
C LEU A 45 -2.17 -9.44 4.06
N LEU A 46 -2.76 -8.25 4.25
CA LEU A 46 -2.02 -7.00 4.11
C LEU A 46 -0.91 -6.90 5.15
N GLY A 47 -1.18 -7.26 6.40
CA GLY A 47 -0.19 -7.37 7.46
C GLY A 47 0.95 -8.35 7.13
N LEU A 48 0.65 -9.49 6.52
CA LEU A 48 1.66 -10.45 6.04
C LEU A 48 2.55 -9.84 4.97
N ILE A 49 1.95 -9.21 3.96
CA ILE A 49 2.70 -8.56 2.86
C ILE A 49 3.61 -7.47 3.42
N PHE A 50 3.09 -6.58 4.26
CA PHE A 50 3.90 -5.52 4.87
C PHE A 50 4.91 -6.05 5.90
N GLY A 51 4.63 -7.18 6.56
CA GLY A 51 5.58 -7.91 7.39
C GLY A 51 6.76 -8.41 6.58
N LEU A 52 6.52 -9.04 5.42
CA LEU A 52 7.56 -9.47 4.49
C LEU A 52 8.40 -8.28 3.98
N LEU A 53 7.77 -7.12 3.78
CA LEU A 53 8.48 -5.88 3.45
C LEU A 53 9.35 -5.38 4.59
N SER A 54 8.88 -5.46 5.83
CA SER A 54 9.71 -5.18 7.01
C SER A 54 10.90 -6.15 7.11
N ILE A 55 10.69 -7.43 6.78
CA ILE A 55 11.78 -8.41 6.72
C ILE A 55 12.81 -7.98 5.67
N SER A 56 12.37 -7.69 4.45
CA SER A 56 13.27 -7.23 3.39
C SER A 56 14.00 -5.93 3.76
N GLY A 57 13.34 -5.00 4.45
CA GLY A 57 13.96 -3.79 5.01
C GLY A 57 15.09 -4.07 6.03
N THR A 58 15.10 -5.26 6.64
CA THR A 58 16.21 -5.71 7.52
C THR A 58 17.41 -6.15 6.69
N TYR A 59 17.20 -6.91 5.62
CA TYR A 59 18.26 -7.42 4.74
C TYR A 59 18.86 -6.35 3.83
N THR A 60 18.04 -5.39 3.43
CA THR A 60 18.46 -4.26 2.59
C THR A 60 18.99 -3.08 3.42
N GLY A 61 18.90 -3.16 4.75
CA GLY A 61 19.41 -2.14 5.65
C GLY A 61 20.93 -2.09 5.69
N PHE A 62 21.48 -0.89 5.90
CA PHE A 62 22.92 -0.69 5.97
C PHE A 62 23.41 -0.93 7.40
N ASN A 63 24.43 -1.76 7.56
CA ASN A 63 24.99 -2.06 8.88
C ASN A 63 26.07 -1.01 9.24
N PHE A 64 25.78 -0.19 10.24
CA PHE A 64 26.70 0.83 10.76
C PHE A 64 26.93 0.59 12.25
N GLN A 65 28.18 0.32 12.65
CA GLN A 65 28.57 0.07 14.05
C GLN A 65 27.70 -0.99 14.77
N GLY A 66 27.35 -2.08 14.08
CA GLY A 66 26.54 -3.16 14.66
C GLY A 66 25.03 -2.87 14.71
N ALA A 67 24.58 -1.74 14.15
CA ALA A 67 23.18 -1.38 14.01
C ALA A 67 22.76 -1.35 12.54
N VAL A 68 21.66 -2.05 12.24
CA VAL A 68 21.06 -2.05 10.91
C VAL A 68 20.18 -0.82 10.75
N VAL A 69 20.68 0.20 10.04
CA VAL A 69 19.89 1.37 9.65
C VAL A 69 18.96 0.97 8.52
N ASN A 70 17.67 1.03 8.80
CA ASN A 70 16.65 0.36 8.00
C ASN A 70 15.42 1.23 7.82
N THR A 71 14.55 0.73 6.98
CA THR A 71 13.30 1.33 6.54
C THR A 71 12.09 0.58 7.09
N ARG A 72 12.27 -0.26 8.12
CA ARG A 72 11.21 -1.10 8.72
C ARG A 72 10.05 -0.26 9.23
N VAL A 73 10.35 0.93 9.75
CA VAL A 73 9.32 1.88 10.21
C VAL A 73 8.35 2.26 9.09
N ILE A 74 8.83 2.38 7.84
CA ILE A 74 7.99 2.78 6.71
C ILE A 74 6.95 1.70 6.41
N SER A 75 7.39 0.45 6.24
CA SER A 75 6.49 -0.65 5.90
C SER A 75 5.53 -0.99 7.04
N THR A 76 6.01 -1.03 8.29
CA THR A 76 5.19 -1.39 9.45
C THR A 76 4.18 -0.31 9.83
N VAL A 77 4.57 0.97 9.83
CA VAL A 77 3.62 2.07 10.06
C VAL A 77 2.61 2.13 8.92
N ALA A 78 3.05 2.01 7.65
CA ALA A 78 2.13 2.01 6.51
C ALA A 78 1.14 0.84 6.57
N ALA A 79 1.54 -0.34 7.04
CA ALA A 79 0.63 -1.48 7.23
C ALA A 79 -0.58 -1.09 8.11
N GLY A 80 -0.33 -0.42 9.24
CA GLY A 80 -1.37 0.05 10.15
C GLY A 80 -2.22 1.16 9.54
N LEU A 81 -1.62 2.10 8.81
CA LEU A 81 -2.33 3.21 8.17
C LEU A 81 -3.21 2.77 6.99
N VAL A 82 -2.84 1.70 6.30
CA VAL A 82 -3.50 1.25 5.06
C VAL A 82 -4.43 0.06 5.32
N GLY A 83 -3.99 -0.91 6.11
CA GLY A 83 -4.73 -2.13 6.45
C GLY A 83 -5.45 -2.07 7.79
N GLY A 84 -5.31 -0.97 8.53
CA GLY A 84 -5.92 -0.79 9.83
C GLY A 84 -5.22 -1.56 10.95
N PRO A 85 -5.85 -1.66 12.14
CA PRO A 85 -5.18 -2.12 13.34
C PRO A 85 -4.59 -3.53 13.26
N ILE A 86 -5.34 -4.47 12.66
CA ILE A 86 -4.92 -5.86 12.51
C ILE A 86 -3.66 -5.95 11.64
N ALA A 87 -3.66 -5.26 10.50
CA ALA A 87 -2.52 -5.28 9.58
C ALA A 87 -1.25 -4.70 10.22
N GLY A 88 -1.37 -3.60 10.95
CA GLY A 88 -0.25 -2.97 11.66
C GLY A 88 0.36 -3.90 12.70
N VAL A 89 -0.46 -4.52 13.55
CA VAL A 89 0.01 -5.46 14.59
C VAL A 89 0.67 -6.69 13.96
N VAL A 90 0.05 -7.29 12.93
CA VAL A 90 0.62 -8.47 12.25
C VAL A 90 1.97 -8.12 11.60
N ALA A 91 2.06 -7.01 10.87
CA ALA A 91 3.31 -6.59 10.24
C ALA A 91 4.41 -6.29 11.28
N GLY A 92 4.04 -5.62 12.39
CA GLY A 92 4.95 -5.32 13.49
C GLY A 92 5.48 -6.58 14.19
N LEU A 93 4.62 -7.58 14.42
CA LEU A 93 5.04 -8.86 15.00
C LEU A 93 6.01 -9.60 14.08
N ILE A 94 5.67 -9.74 12.79
CA ILE A 94 6.51 -10.45 11.83
C ILE A 94 7.87 -9.76 11.69
N GLY A 95 7.87 -8.44 11.48
CA GLY A 95 9.10 -7.67 11.36
C GLY A 95 9.93 -7.66 12.64
N GLY A 96 9.29 -7.56 13.80
CA GLY A 96 9.95 -7.53 15.11
C GLY A 96 10.56 -8.87 15.50
N ILE A 97 9.80 -9.96 15.37
CA ILE A 97 10.28 -11.33 15.60
C ILE A 97 11.43 -11.64 14.67
N HIS A 98 11.26 -11.39 13.37
CA HIS A 98 12.33 -11.63 12.41
C HIS A 98 13.59 -10.81 12.74
N ARG A 99 13.44 -9.53 13.13
CA ARG A 99 14.61 -8.71 13.48
C ARG A 99 15.42 -9.31 14.64
N TYR A 100 14.72 -9.81 15.66
CA TYR A 100 15.37 -10.44 16.80
C TYR A 100 16.16 -11.67 16.36
N PHE A 101 15.54 -12.56 15.59
CA PHE A 101 16.18 -13.79 15.10
C PHE A 101 17.23 -13.59 14.01
N PHE A 102 17.20 -12.48 13.28
CA PHE A 102 18.17 -12.19 12.22
C PHE A 102 19.61 -12.10 12.75
N ASN A 103 19.79 -11.58 13.96
CA ASN A 103 21.08 -11.58 14.64
C ASN A 103 20.85 -11.53 16.17
N PRO A 104 20.58 -12.67 16.84
CA PRO A 104 20.16 -12.68 18.25
C PRO A 104 21.18 -12.04 19.20
N GLU A 105 22.47 -12.18 18.90
CA GLU A 105 23.58 -11.62 19.68
C GLU A 105 23.89 -10.17 19.30
N GLY A 106 23.19 -9.62 18.31
CA GLY A 106 23.41 -8.26 17.84
C GLY A 106 23.07 -7.22 18.90
N PHE A 107 23.99 -6.25 19.06
CA PHE A 107 23.94 -5.17 20.04
C PHE A 107 22.57 -4.49 20.21
N THR A 108 21.83 -4.29 19.11
CA THR A 108 20.52 -3.63 19.11
C THR A 108 19.35 -4.55 18.82
N SER A 109 19.55 -5.87 18.69
CA SER A 109 18.57 -6.77 18.08
C SER A 109 17.27 -6.90 18.85
N LEU A 110 17.33 -7.06 20.18
CA LEU A 110 16.15 -7.14 21.02
C LEU A 110 15.39 -5.80 21.06
N ALA A 111 16.09 -4.69 21.27
CA ALA A 111 15.50 -3.36 21.29
C ALA A 111 14.87 -2.97 19.94
N CYS A 112 15.54 -3.27 18.82
CA CYS A 112 15.02 -3.07 17.47
C CYS A 112 13.84 -3.99 17.15
N GLY A 113 13.80 -5.20 17.70
CA GLY A 113 12.67 -6.13 17.53
C GLY A 113 11.42 -5.58 18.22
N ILE A 114 11.54 -5.21 19.49
CA ILE A 114 10.45 -4.61 20.27
C ILE A 114 9.99 -3.29 19.63
N GLY A 115 10.91 -2.41 19.24
CA GLY A 115 10.51 -1.16 18.61
C GLY A 115 9.83 -1.34 17.24
N THR A 116 10.18 -2.36 16.46
CA THR A 116 9.47 -2.68 15.21
C THR A 116 8.03 -3.12 15.45
N PHE A 117 7.79 -3.90 16.52
CA PHE A 117 6.44 -4.22 16.93
C PHE A 117 5.64 -2.94 17.24
N PHE A 118 6.24 -2.01 18.00
CA PHE A 118 5.59 -0.75 18.32
C PHE A 118 5.37 0.18 17.12
N PHE A 119 6.20 0.13 16.08
CA PHE A 119 5.91 0.85 14.83
C PHE A 119 4.58 0.40 14.22
N GLY A 120 4.33 -0.91 14.19
CA GLY A 120 3.07 -1.48 13.76
C GLY A 120 1.89 -1.02 14.63
N VAL A 121 2.07 -0.98 15.95
CA VAL A 121 1.06 -0.49 16.90
C VAL A 121 0.77 1.00 16.71
N ILE A 122 1.79 1.84 16.53
CA ILE A 122 1.63 3.27 16.27
C ILE A 122 0.84 3.49 14.98
N GLY A 123 1.18 2.77 13.91
CA GLY A 123 0.42 2.80 12.66
C GLY A 123 -1.04 2.37 12.85
N ALA A 124 -1.25 1.28 13.59
CA ALA A 124 -2.57 0.73 13.90
C ALA A 124 -3.47 1.72 14.65
N LEU A 125 -2.97 2.33 15.72
CA LEU A 125 -3.71 3.32 16.52
C LEU A 125 -3.99 4.60 15.73
N SER A 126 -3.07 4.95 14.83
CA SER A 126 -3.16 6.17 14.03
C SER A 126 -4.06 6.04 12.80
N TYR A 127 -4.54 4.83 12.49
CA TYR A 127 -5.41 4.56 11.33
C TYR A 127 -6.59 5.55 11.25
N ARG A 128 -7.38 5.67 12.33
CA ARG A 128 -8.56 6.57 12.35
C ARG A 128 -8.17 8.05 12.24
N ARG A 129 -7.07 8.44 12.89
CA ARG A 129 -6.59 9.83 12.90
C ARG A 129 -6.04 10.23 11.53
N TYR A 130 -5.31 9.34 10.86
CA TYR A 130 -4.77 9.55 9.53
C TYR A 130 -5.87 9.71 8.48
N THR A 131 -6.91 8.85 8.51
CA THR A 131 -8.05 8.95 7.58
C THR A 131 -8.81 10.27 7.72
N ARG A 132 -8.86 10.85 8.93
CA ARG A 132 -9.54 12.14 9.20
C ARG A 132 -8.64 13.37 9.06
N SER A 133 -7.35 13.19 8.82
CA SER A 133 -6.41 14.30 8.82
C SER A 133 -6.51 15.14 7.54
N LYS A 134 -6.68 16.45 7.70
CA LYS A 134 -6.64 17.41 6.59
C LYS A 134 -5.23 17.54 5.99
N ASN A 135 -4.19 17.44 6.83
CA ASN A 135 -2.80 17.51 6.39
C ASN A 135 -2.09 16.17 6.60
N LYS A 136 -2.25 15.28 5.61
CA LYS A 136 -1.70 13.93 5.63
C LYS A 136 -0.17 13.94 5.74
N SER A 137 0.52 14.89 5.10
CA SER A 137 1.98 14.97 5.13
C SER A 137 2.51 15.22 6.54
N ILE A 138 1.97 16.22 7.25
CA ILE A 138 2.37 16.51 8.64
C ILE A 138 2.09 15.31 9.54
N THR A 139 0.95 14.65 9.33
CA THR A 139 0.59 13.45 10.10
C THR A 139 1.62 12.35 9.91
N LEU A 140 2.01 12.04 8.67
CA LEU A 140 3.02 11.02 8.39
C LEU A 140 4.37 11.33 9.02
N VAL A 141 4.85 12.57 8.90
CA VAL A 141 6.12 13.00 9.54
C VAL A 141 6.03 12.86 11.05
N SER A 142 4.92 13.31 11.66
CA SER A 142 4.73 13.21 13.12
C SER A 142 4.74 11.75 13.61
N LEU A 143 4.19 10.82 12.83
CA LEU A 143 4.18 9.40 13.18
C LEU A 143 5.57 8.79 13.09
N VAL A 144 6.37 9.17 12.09
CA VAL A 144 7.76 8.72 12.00
C VAL A 144 8.56 9.25 13.18
N VAL A 145 8.47 10.55 13.48
CA VAL A 145 9.18 11.15 14.61
C VAL A 145 8.81 10.46 15.92
N LEU A 146 7.51 10.23 16.17
CA LEU A 146 7.05 9.51 17.36
C LEU A 146 7.60 8.08 17.42
N SER A 147 7.59 7.38 16.28
CA SER A 147 8.09 6.01 16.18
C SER A 147 9.58 5.95 16.49
N GLU A 148 10.38 6.80 15.85
CA GLU A 148 11.84 6.82 16.03
C GLU A 148 12.24 7.28 17.44
N LEU A 149 11.51 8.22 18.04
CA LEU A 149 11.68 8.58 19.44
C LEU A 149 11.43 7.40 20.37
N LEU A 150 10.34 6.67 20.17
CA LEU A 150 10.04 5.48 20.95
C LEU A 150 11.12 4.40 20.78
N GLN A 151 11.60 4.20 19.56
CA GLN A 151 12.69 3.25 19.28
C GLN A 151 13.99 3.63 19.99
N ALA A 152 14.34 4.91 19.99
CA ALA A 152 15.52 5.41 20.70
C ALA A 152 15.39 5.21 22.22
N ILE A 153 14.21 5.49 22.79
CA ILE A 153 13.92 5.24 24.22
C ILE A 153 14.10 3.75 24.54
N ILE A 154 13.55 2.85 23.71
CA ILE A 154 13.69 1.40 23.90
C ILE A 154 15.15 0.95 23.80
N ILE A 155 15.91 1.49 22.85
CA ILE A 155 17.35 1.19 22.69
C ILE A 155 18.12 1.62 23.94
N LEU A 156 17.95 2.86 24.39
CA LEU A 156 18.64 3.39 25.56
C LEU A 156 18.25 2.66 26.87
N ALA A 157 17.04 2.14 26.96
CA ALA A 157 16.57 1.40 28.14
C ALA A 157 17.12 -0.04 28.22
N ILE A 158 17.34 -0.69 27.07
CA ILE A 158 17.62 -2.13 27.00
C ILE A 158 19.10 -2.41 26.71
N VAL A 159 19.71 -1.64 25.81
CA VAL A 159 21.03 -1.96 25.27
C VAL A 159 22.13 -1.58 26.27
N LYS A 160 23.08 -2.50 26.47
CA LYS A 160 24.26 -2.28 27.31
C LYS A 160 25.55 -2.62 26.56
N PRO A 161 26.64 -1.86 26.76
CA PRO A 161 26.77 -0.72 27.68
C PRO A 161 26.04 0.55 27.16
N PHE A 162 25.59 1.39 28.10
CA PHE A 162 24.77 2.57 27.78
C PHE A 162 25.50 3.62 26.95
N GLU A 163 26.80 3.78 27.17
CA GLU A 163 27.62 4.75 26.44
C GLU A 163 27.64 4.46 24.93
N ASP A 164 27.79 3.18 24.56
CA ASP A 164 27.75 2.74 23.17
C ASP A 164 26.36 2.95 22.55
N ALA A 165 25.29 2.73 23.31
CA ALA A 165 23.92 2.97 22.84
C ALA A 165 23.66 4.45 22.56
N VAL A 166 24.16 5.35 23.43
CA VAL A 166 24.06 6.80 23.24
C VAL A 166 24.93 7.27 22.07
N ALA A 167 26.16 6.77 21.94
CA ALA A 167 27.05 7.12 20.84
C ALA A 167 26.43 6.74 19.49
N LEU A 168 25.84 5.53 19.42
CA LEU A 168 25.14 5.03 18.25
C LEU A 168 23.93 5.91 17.89
N GLU A 169 23.03 6.15 18.85
CA GLU A 169 21.83 6.96 18.59
C GLU A 169 22.20 8.41 18.23
N ARG A 170 23.20 9.02 18.87
CA ARG A 170 23.65 10.37 18.50
C ARG A 170 24.12 10.45 17.04
N ALA A 171 24.75 9.40 16.53
CA ALA A 171 25.22 9.37 15.15
C ALA A 171 24.09 9.15 14.12
N ILE A 172 23.06 8.38 14.48
CA ILE A 172 22.08 7.86 13.51
C ILE A 172 20.70 8.53 13.63
N PHE A 173 20.32 9.00 14.82
CA PHE A 173 18.96 9.44 15.15
C PHE A 173 18.41 10.48 14.18
N LEU A 174 19.14 11.57 13.95
CA LEU A 174 18.69 12.68 13.11
C LEU A 174 18.64 12.30 11.61
N PRO A 175 19.69 11.69 11.02
CA PRO A 175 19.60 11.18 9.65
C PRO A 175 18.45 10.18 9.47
N LYS A 176 18.25 9.27 10.43
CA LYS A 176 17.20 8.25 10.39
C LYS A 176 15.80 8.85 10.35
N ILE A 177 15.51 9.84 11.20
CA ILE A 177 14.20 10.53 11.19
C ILE A 177 13.92 11.20 9.85
N LEU A 178 14.89 11.96 9.32
CA LEU A 178 14.73 12.69 8.06
C LEU A 178 14.41 11.72 6.92
N ILE A 179 15.16 10.64 6.85
CA ILE A 179 15.08 9.62 5.82
C ILE A 179 13.79 8.82 5.92
N SER A 180 13.47 8.32 7.10
CA SER A 180 12.23 7.61 7.35
C SER A 180 11.00 8.47 7.05
N SER A 181 11.09 9.78 7.32
CA SER A 181 10.01 10.74 7.05
C SER A 181 9.80 10.94 5.55
N VAL A 182 10.87 11.23 4.80
CA VAL A 182 10.81 11.36 3.34
C VAL A 182 10.37 10.05 2.70
N GLY A 183 10.92 8.92 3.15
CA GLY A 183 10.58 7.59 2.66
C GLY A 183 9.11 7.25 2.87
N LEU A 184 8.54 7.49 4.06
CA LEU A 184 7.12 7.25 4.32
C LEU A 184 6.22 8.20 3.51
N LEU A 185 6.61 9.47 3.35
CA LEU A 185 5.85 10.42 2.52
C LEU A 185 5.78 9.96 1.06
N LEU A 186 6.93 9.59 0.47
CA LEU A 186 6.99 9.08 -0.89
C LEU A 186 6.19 7.79 -1.03
N PHE A 187 6.40 6.84 -0.11
CA PHE A 187 5.68 5.57 -0.08
C PHE A 187 4.16 5.77 -0.07
N MET A 188 3.66 6.57 0.87
CA MET A 188 2.22 6.82 1.00
C MET A 188 1.66 7.63 -0.16
N ARG A 189 2.44 8.54 -0.77
CA ARG A 189 2.03 9.29 -1.96
C ARG A 189 1.91 8.38 -3.19
N THR A 190 2.84 7.45 -3.37
CA THR A 190 2.77 6.44 -4.44
C THR A 190 1.57 5.51 -4.23
N LEU A 191 1.35 5.03 -3.00
CA LEU A 191 0.15 4.24 -2.67
C LEU A 191 -1.15 5.03 -2.92
N SER A 192 -1.20 6.31 -2.55
CA SER A 192 -2.38 7.15 -2.77
C SER A 192 -2.65 7.40 -4.25
N ARG A 193 -1.61 7.59 -5.08
CA ARG A 193 -1.76 7.74 -6.54
C ARG A 193 -2.33 6.48 -7.18
N MET A 194 -1.83 5.30 -6.79
CA MET A 194 -2.41 4.04 -7.25
C MET A 194 -3.88 3.88 -6.87
N TYR A 195 -4.24 4.26 -5.65
CA TYR A 195 -5.63 4.17 -5.18
C TYR A 195 -6.55 5.01 -6.07
N HIS A 196 -6.10 6.18 -6.50
CA HIS A 196 -6.90 7.12 -7.30
C HIS A 196 -7.03 6.70 -8.76
N ASN A 197 -5.95 6.26 -9.42
CA ASN A 197 -5.98 5.82 -10.82
C ASN A 197 -6.95 4.66 -11.02
N VAL A 198 -7.04 3.78 -10.02
CA VAL A 198 -7.93 2.63 -10.04
C VAL A 198 -9.41 3.01 -9.85
N SER A 199 -9.72 4.04 -9.06
CA SER A 199 -11.10 4.51 -8.93
C SER A 199 -11.61 5.15 -10.22
N ILE A 200 -10.72 5.77 -11.00
CA ILE A 200 -11.06 6.37 -12.30
C ILE A 200 -11.50 5.27 -13.28
N GLU A 201 -10.77 4.14 -13.38
CA GLU A 201 -11.17 3.02 -14.25
C GLU A 201 -12.58 2.47 -13.93
N LEU A 202 -12.93 2.33 -12.65
CA LEU A 202 -14.25 1.83 -12.24
C LEU A 202 -15.37 2.85 -12.48
N VAL A 203 -15.09 4.13 -12.25
CA VAL A 203 -16.04 5.23 -12.53
C VAL A 203 -16.25 5.38 -14.03
N GLU A 204 -15.18 5.26 -14.83
CA GLU A 204 -15.27 5.24 -16.30
C GLU A 204 -16.14 4.08 -16.77
N GLN A 205 -15.95 2.86 -16.26
CA GLN A 205 -16.81 1.72 -16.60
C GLN A 205 -18.28 1.93 -16.21
N GLN A 206 -18.56 2.48 -15.02
CA GLN A 206 -19.94 2.78 -14.60
C GLN A 206 -20.57 3.90 -15.43
N SER A 207 -19.80 4.94 -15.74
CA SER A 207 -20.25 6.05 -16.58
C SER A 207 -20.53 5.59 -18.00
N LEU A 208 -19.69 4.69 -18.54
CA LEU A 208 -19.88 4.07 -19.85
C LEU A 208 -21.13 3.21 -19.87
N ALA A 209 -21.35 2.37 -18.85
CA ALA A 209 -22.56 1.57 -18.75
C ALA A 209 -23.83 2.45 -18.66
N LEU A 210 -23.79 3.55 -17.91
CA LEU A 210 -24.89 4.50 -17.81
C LEU A 210 -25.12 5.25 -19.12
N LEU A 211 -24.05 5.63 -19.82
CA LEU A 211 -24.10 6.28 -21.13
C LEU A 211 -24.71 5.34 -22.18
N ILE A 212 -24.27 4.09 -22.22
CA ILE A 212 -24.85 3.04 -23.07
C ILE A 212 -26.34 2.89 -22.77
N ALA A 213 -26.73 2.80 -21.48
CA ALA A 213 -28.12 2.70 -21.08
C ALA A 213 -28.95 3.92 -21.52
N GLN A 214 -28.40 5.14 -21.42
CA GLN A 214 -29.06 6.37 -21.88
C GLN A 214 -29.23 6.41 -23.39
N GLU A 215 -28.21 6.03 -24.18
CA GLU A 215 -28.31 5.96 -25.64
C GLU A 215 -29.28 4.86 -26.10
N CYS A 216 -29.37 3.75 -25.37
CA CYS A 216 -30.29 2.67 -25.70
C CYS A 216 -31.74 2.97 -25.27
N LEU A 217 -31.97 3.87 -24.30
CA LEU A 217 -33.27 4.12 -23.69
C LEU A 217 -34.38 4.52 -24.68
N PRO A 218 -34.16 5.38 -25.70
CA PRO A 218 -35.18 5.72 -26.68
C PRO A 218 -35.70 4.50 -27.44
N PHE A 219 -34.80 3.60 -27.84
CA PHE A 219 -35.14 2.39 -28.58
C PHE A 219 -35.75 1.31 -27.68
N LEU A 220 -35.27 1.19 -26.43
CA LEU A 220 -35.85 0.27 -25.45
C LEU A 220 -37.29 0.66 -25.06
N ARG A 221 -37.65 1.94 -25.11
CA ARG A 221 -39.01 2.42 -24.85
C ARG A 221 -40.02 2.07 -25.96
N GLU A 222 -39.56 1.72 -27.16
CA GLU A 222 -40.42 1.23 -28.25
C GLU A 222 -40.91 -0.20 -28.02
N GLY A 223 -40.33 -0.91 -27.03
CA GLY A 223 -40.67 -2.28 -26.67
C GLY A 223 -39.70 -3.31 -27.25
N LEU A 224 -39.54 -4.42 -26.54
CA LEU A 224 -38.61 -5.50 -26.91
C LEU A 224 -39.06 -6.27 -28.16
N ASP A 225 -40.34 -6.16 -28.51
CA ASP A 225 -40.95 -6.82 -29.68
C ASP A 225 -40.69 -6.05 -31.00
N HIS A 226 -40.04 -4.88 -30.94
CA HIS A 226 -39.78 -4.05 -32.12
C HIS A 226 -38.38 -4.37 -32.70
N PRO A 227 -38.27 -5.21 -33.75
CA PRO A 227 -36.99 -5.78 -34.18
C PRO A 227 -36.00 -4.71 -34.66
N VAL A 228 -36.49 -3.68 -35.35
CA VAL A 228 -35.67 -2.56 -35.83
C VAL A 228 -35.09 -1.74 -34.66
N ALA A 229 -35.84 -1.63 -33.55
CA ALA A 229 -35.38 -0.90 -32.37
C ALA A 229 -34.34 -1.71 -31.62
N MET A 230 -34.54 -3.02 -31.48
CA MET A 230 -33.59 -3.93 -30.84
C MET A 230 -32.29 -4.05 -31.62
N GLN A 231 -32.34 -4.02 -32.95
CA GLN A 231 -31.14 -3.96 -33.79
C GLN A 231 -30.33 -2.68 -33.51
N LYS A 232 -31.00 -1.52 -33.41
CA LYS A 232 -30.34 -0.25 -33.03
C LYS A 232 -29.73 -0.31 -31.64
N VAL A 233 -30.34 -1.01 -30.68
CA VAL A 233 -29.76 -1.23 -29.35
C VAL A 233 -28.47 -2.04 -29.46
N THR A 234 -28.48 -3.19 -30.14
CA THR A 234 -27.27 -4.01 -30.28
C THR A 234 -26.16 -3.30 -31.04
N ASP A 235 -26.50 -2.53 -32.09
CA ASP A 235 -25.55 -1.72 -32.85
C ASP A 235 -24.97 -0.57 -32.01
N THR A 236 -25.79 0.06 -31.16
CA THR A 236 -25.35 1.11 -30.23
C THR A 236 -24.36 0.56 -29.22
N VAL A 237 -24.67 -0.58 -28.60
CA VAL A 237 -23.76 -1.23 -27.65
C VAL A 237 -22.46 -1.66 -28.35
N CYS A 238 -22.54 -2.27 -29.53
CA CYS A 238 -21.36 -2.73 -30.28
C CYS A 238 -20.49 -1.56 -30.77
N ARG A 239 -21.09 -0.45 -31.23
CA ARG A 239 -20.36 0.78 -31.57
C ARG A 239 -19.61 1.36 -30.37
N MET A 240 -20.20 1.31 -29.18
CA MET A 240 -19.58 1.81 -27.96
C MET A 240 -18.59 0.81 -27.33
N LEU A 241 -18.69 -0.47 -27.68
CA LEU A 241 -17.86 -1.58 -27.22
C LEU A 241 -17.40 -2.46 -28.39
N PRO A 242 -16.55 -1.94 -29.30
CA PRO A 242 -16.22 -2.60 -30.57
C PRO A 242 -15.43 -3.90 -30.44
N GLU A 243 -14.85 -4.16 -29.27
CA GLU A 243 -14.13 -5.42 -28.97
C GLU A 243 -15.06 -6.59 -28.62
N TYR A 244 -16.38 -6.35 -28.51
CA TYR A 244 -17.35 -7.34 -28.08
C TYR A 244 -18.49 -7.53 -29.10
N GLY A 245 -18.84 -8.79 -29.36
CA GLY A 245 -20.09 -9.15 -30.04
C GLY A 245 -21.27 -9.03 -29.07
N VAL A 246 -22.37 -8.44 -29.52
CA VAL A 246 -23.57 -8.20 -28.71
C VAL A 246 -24.72 -9.03 -29.25
N LEU A 247 -25.26 -9.91 -28.41
CA LEU A 247 -26.42 -10.75 -28.74
C LEU A 247 -27.57 -10.40 -27.80
N LEU A 248 -28.72 -10.04 -28.35
CA LEU A 248 -29.96 -9.87 -27.60
C LEU A 248 -30.87 -11.08 -27.90
N THR A 249 -31.32 -11.77 -26.86
CA THR A 249 -32.11 -13.01 -27.00
C THR A 249 -33.37 -12.96 -26.16
N ASP A 250 -34.42 -13.65 -26.62
CA ASP A 250 -35.61 -13.94 -25.84
C ASP A 250 -35.64 -15.43 -25.43
N ARG A 251 -36.81 -15.95 -25.04
CA ARG A 251 -36.97 -17.37 -24.65
C ARG A 251 -37.03 -18.34 -25.84
N VAL A 252 -37.13 -17.84 -27.07
CA VAL A 252 -37.39 -18.61 -28.29
C VAL A 252 -36.21 -18.53 -29.27
N GLY A 253 -35.48 -17.42 -29.30
CA GLY A 253 -34.35 -17.21 -30.20
C GLY A 253 -33.60 -15.88 -30.02
N VAL A 254 -32.84 -15.53 -31.05
CA VAL A 254 -32.07 -14.27 -31.11
C VAL A 254 -32.98 -13.17 -31.65
N VAL A 255 -33.10 -12.08 -30.89
CA VAL A 255 -33.92 -10.91 -31.23
C VAL A 255 -33.13 -9.92 -32.08
N ALA A 256 -31.85 -9.72 -31.75
CA ALA A 256 -30.94 -8.85 -32.49
C ALA A 256 -29.48 -9.25 -32.21
N SER A 257 -28.59 -8.95 -33.15
CA SER A 257 -27.16 -9.22 -33.01
C SER A 257 -26.30 -8.17 -33.73
N SER A 258 -25.11 -7.90 -33.19
CA SER A 258 -24.15 -6.98 -33.80
C SER A 258 -22.71 -7.36 -33.40
N GLY A 259 -21.73 -7.10 -34.27
CA GLY A 259 -20.31 -7.37 -33.99
C GLY A 259 -19.85 -8.82 -34.18
N PHE A 260 -20.61 -9.64 -34.93
CA PHE A 260 -20.26 -11.03 -35.25
C PHE A 260 -19.75 -11.20 -36.71
N GLU A 261 -19.02 -10.22 -37.23
CA GLU A 261 -18.39 -10.36 -38.56
C GLU A 261 -17.12 -11.22 -38.44
N GLY A 262 -17.22 -12.51 -38.81
CA GLY A 262 -16.08 -13.42 -38.91
C GLY A 262 -16.22 -14.80 -38.26
N LEU A 263 -17.43 -15.36 -38.13
CA LEU A 263 -17.63 -16.79 -37.87
C LEU A 263 -17.85 -17.58 -39.17
#